data_AF-A0A512IXR6-F1
#
_entry.id   AF-A0A512IXR6-F1
#
_cell.length_a   1.000
_cell.length_b   1.000
_cell.length_c   1.000
_cell.angle_alpha   90.00
_cell.angle_beta   90.00
_cell.angle_gamma   90.00
#
_symmetry.space_group_name_H-M   'P 1'
#
loop_
_entity.id
_entity.type
_entity.pdbx_description
1 polymer ?
#
loop_
_entity_poly.entity_id
_entity_poly.type
_entity_poly.pdbx_seq_one_letter_code
_entity_poly.pdbx_strand_id
1 'polypeptide(L)' 'MGTIQERKRKDGSTGYHAQVVVKKAGATHRETRTFDRRPAARAWFETR' A
#
# COMPACT_ATOMS: atom_id res chain seq x y z
N MET A 1 -6.96 -4.34 -8.02
CA MET A 1 -7.49 -4.65 -6.68
C MET A 1 -6.32 -4.53 -5.71
N GLY A 2 -6.32 -3.49 -4.90
CA GLY A 2 -5.23 -3.19 -3.98
C GLY A 2 -5.54 -3.64 -2.57
N THR A 3 -4.55 -4.12 -1.84
CA THR A 3 -4.70 -4.62 -0.47
C THR A 3 -3.92 -3.73 0.47
N ILE A 4 -4.55 -3.26 1.54
CA ILE A 4 -3.85 -2.59 2.66
C ILE A 4 -3.73 -3.59 3.79
N GLN A 5 -2.50 -3.95 4.13
CA GLN A 5 -2.18 -4.80 5.27
C GLN A 5 -1.65 -3.95 6.41
N GLU A 6 -2.27 -4.08 7.59
CA GLU A 6 -1.82 -3.42 8.80
C GLU A 6 -0.90 -4.35 9.58
N ARG A 7 0.33 -3.92 9.85
CA ARG A 7 1.22 -4.60 10.81
C ARG A 7 1.58 -3.63 11.93
N LYS A 8 1.32 -4.05 13.16
CA LYS A 8 1.99 -3.45 14.32
C LYS A 8 3.47 -3.81 14.27
N ARG A 9 4.34 -2.80 14.29
CA ARG A 9 5.78 -2.97 14.46
C ARG A 9 6.07 -3.24 15.93
N LYS A 10 7.26 -3.78 16.20
CA LYS A 10 7.75 -4.08 17.56
C LYS A 10 7.73 -2.84 18.46
N ASP A 11 7.93 -1.67 17.86
CA ASP A 11 7.98 -0.37 18.56
C ASP A 11 6.59 0.23 18.84
N GLY A 12 5.51 -0.52 18.65
CA GLY A 12 4.12 -0.06 18.88
C GLY A 12 3.54 0.79 17.74
N SER A 13 4.36 1.23 16.77
CA SER A 13 3.88 1.92 15.57
C SER A 13 3.09 0.99 14.64
N THR A 14 2.04 1.51 14.01
CA THR A 14 1.26 0.76 13.01
C THR A 14 1.79 1.09 11.62
N GLY A 15 2.40 0.10 10.96
CA GLY A 15 2.77 0.18 9.56
C GLY A 15 1.62 -0.29 8.66
N TYR A 16 1.29 0.50 7.66
CA TYR A 16 0.29 0.25 6.64
C TYR A 16 1.00 -0.16 5.35
N HIS A 17 1.06 -1.45 5.05
CA HIS A 17 1.55 -1.98 3.79
C HIS A 17 0.45 -1.91 2.74
N ALA A 18 0.53 -0.94 1.85
CA ALA A 18 -0.32 -0.86 0.69
C ALA A 18 0.31 -1.65 -0.47
N GLN A 19 -0.45 -2.58 -1.04
CA GLN A 19 -0.10 -3.29 -2.26
C GLN A 19 -1.11 -2.95 -3.34
N VAL A 20 -0.63 -2.52 -4.50
CA VAL A 20 -1.47 -2.29 -5.67
C VAL A 20 -0.96 -3.12 -6.84
N VAL A 21 -1.88 -3.78 -7.51
CA VAL A 21 -1.62 -4.46 -8.78
C VAL A 21 -2.08 -3.52 -9.88
N VAL A 22 -1.13 -3.01 -10.65
CA VAL A 22 -1.35 -2.12 -11.78
C VAL A 22 -0.98 -2.84 -13.07
N LYS A 23 -1.87 -2.79 -14.07
CA LYS A 23 -1.56 -3.28 -15.42
C LYS A 23 -0.98 -2.13 -16.20
N LYS A 24 0.33 -2.16 -16.47
CA LYS A 24 1.01 -1.14 -17.27
C LYS A 24 1.62 -1.82 -18.50
N ALA A 25 1.31 -1.30 -19.68
CA ALA A 25 1.85 -1.78 -20.96
C ALA A 25 1.64 -3.30 -21.20
N GLY A 26 0.47 -3.84 -20.84
CA GLY A 26 0.17 -5.27 -21.00
C GLY A 26 0.78 -6.19 -19.94
N ALA A 27 1.68 -5.68 -19.09
CA ALA A 27 2.28 -6.41 -17.98
C ALA A 27 1.59 -6.08 -16.65
N THR A 28 1.50 -7.09 -15.78
CA THR A 28 0.96 -6.92 -14.43
C THR A 28 2.10 -6.59 -13.47
N HIS A 29 2.15 -5.36 -12.99
CA HIS A 29 3.13 -4.91 -12.00
C HIS A 29 2.51 -4.84 -10.62
N ARG A 30 3.22 -5.36 -9.62
CA ARG A 30 2.83 -5.28 -8.21
C ARG A 30 3.71 -4.24 -7.53
N GLU A 31 3.10 -3.13 -7.14
CA GLU A 31 3.76 -2.11 -6.33
C GLU A 31 3.40 -2.32 -4.87
N THR A 32 4.42 -2.29 -4.00
CA THR A 32 4.23 -2.37 -2.56
C THR A 32 4.85 -1.14 -1.93
N ARG A 33 4.09 -0.44 -1.10
CA ARG A 33 4.57 0.73 -0.37
C ARG A 33 4.08 0.71 1.07
N THR A 34 5.01 0.95 1.98
CA THR A 34 4.71 1.02 3.41
C THR A 34 4.51 2.48 3.81
N PHE A 35 3.42 2.74 4.52
CA PHE A 35 3.08 4.04 5.08
C PHE A 35 2.93 3.92 6.59
N ASP A 36 3.26 4.98 7.32
CA ASP A 36 3.03 5.01 8.77
C ASP A 36 1.61 5.47 9.13
N ARG A 37 0.83 5.94 8.15
CA ARG A 37 -0.53 6.42 8.34
C ARG A 37 -1.50 5.81 7.32
N ARG A 38 -2.64 5.31 7.82
CA ARG A 38 -3.80 4.83 7.04
C ARG A 38 -4.26 5.82 5.96
N PRO A 39 -4.44 7.13 6.24
CA PRO A 39 -4.84 8.09 5.20
C PRO A 39 -3.80 8.27 4.09
N ALA A 40 -2.50 8.15 4.39
CA ALA A 40 -1.47 8.23 3.37
C ALA A 40 -1.52 7.04 2.41
N ALA A 41 -1.77 5.84 2.95
CA ALA A 41 -2.01 4.65 2.14
C ALA A 41 -3.24 4.82 1.24
N ARG A 42 -4.35 5.36 1.77
CA ARG A 42 -5.59 5.60 1.00
C ARG A 42 -5.40 6.62 -0.12
N ALA A 43 -4.76 7.76 0.16
CA ALA A 43 -4.47 8.78 -0.85
C ALA A 43 -3.58 8.24 -1.99
N TRP A 44 -2.66 7.31 -1.67
CA TRP A 44 -1.84 6.65 -2.68
C TRP A 44 -2.65 5.75 -3.62
N PHE A 45 -3.71 5.09 -3.12
CA PHE A 45 -4.64 4.36 -4.00
C PHE A 45 -5.48 5.29 -4.87
N GLU A 46 -5.92 6.45 -4.35
CA GLU A 46 -6.67 7.42 -5.16
C GLU A 46 -5.83 8.08 -6.25
N THR A 47 -4.51 8.17 -6.05
CA THR A 47 -3.60 8.79 -7.03
C THR A 47 -3.21 7.85 -8.18
N ARG A 48 -3.57 6.55 -8.14
CA ARG A 48 -3.06 5.52 -9.05
C ARG A 48 -4.15 4.83 -9.86
#